data_AF-A0A9Q8QKF5-F1
#
_entry.id   AF-A0A9Q8QKF5-F1
#
_cell.length_a   1.000
_cell.length_b   1.000
_cell.length_c   1.000
_cell.angle_alpha   90.00
_cell.angle_beta   90.00
_cell.angle_gamma   90.00
#
_symmetry.space_group_name_H-M   'P 1'
#
loop_
_entity.id
_entity.type
_entity.pdbx_description
1 polymer ?
#
loop_
_entity_poly.entity_id
_entity_poly.type
_entity_poly.pdbx_seq_one_letter_code
_entity_poly.pdbx_strand_id
1 'polypeptide(L)' 'MADFSWLRKVGATPEAVAVLNDQPQLFVTLILVLVGLGVQCALIWYIHFATLKPEQKKKKKPAKDNGKAAPARR' A
#
# COMPACT_ATOMS: atom_id res chain seq x y z
N MET A 1 26.71 4.77 9.24
CA MET A 1 26.52 3.73 8.21
C MET A 1 25.11 3.18 8.40
N ALA A 2 24.32 3.05 7.34
CA ALA A 2 23.01 2.41 7.46
C ALA A 2 23.23 0.94 7.80
N ASP A 3 22.53 0.43 8.82
CA ASP A 3 22.62 -0.97 9.23
C ASP A 3 21.24 -1.62 9.05
N PHE A 4 21.16 -2.50 8.07
CA PHE A 4 19.95 -3.24 7.71
C PHE A 4 19.85 -4.60 8.41
N SER A 5 20.70 -4.91 9.39
CA SER A 5 20.69 -6.18 10.13
C SER A 5 19.37 -6.48 10.84
N TRP A 6 18.58 -5.45 11.15
CA TRP A 6 17.25 -5.61 11.71
C TRP A 6 16.25 -6.25 10.74
N LEU A 7 16.46 -6.15 9.41
CA LEU A 7 15.61 -6.81 8.41
C LEU A 7 15.66 -8.35 8.53
N ARG A 8 16.72 -8.91 9.12
CA ARG A 8 16.79 -10.34 9.44
C ARG A 8 15.68 -10.77 10.40
N LYS A 9 15.25 -9.90 11.31
CA LYS A 9 14.12 -10.17 12.23
C LYS A 9 12.78 -10.21 11.51
N VAL A 10 12.69 -9.58 10.34
CA VAL A 10 11.50 -9.51 9.48
C VAL A 10 11.54 -10.59 8.39
N GLY A 11 12.60 -11.42 8.35
CA GLY A 11 12.75 -12.53 7.41
C GLY A 11 13.60 -12.24 6.18
N ALA A 12 14.35 -11.14 6.15
CA ALA A 12 15.31 -10.88 5.07
C ALA A 12 16.48 -11.86 5.14
N THR A 13 16.88 -12.39 3.98
CA THR A 13 18.01 -13.31 3.89
C THR A 13 19.34 -12.58 4.17
N PRO A 14 20.39 -13.30 4.61
CA PRO A 14 21.69 -12.70 4.88
C PRO A 14 22.28 -11.94 3.69
N GLU A 15 22.06 -12.45 2.47
CA GLU A 15 22.52 -11.88 1.20
C GLU A 15 21.78 -10.58 0.89
N ALA A 16 20.46 -10.56 1.08
CA ALA A 16 19.67 -9.34 0.89
C ALA A 16 20.13 -8.23 1.84
N VAL A 17 20.43 -8.58 3.10
CA VAL A 17 20.96 -7.61 4.08
C VAL A 17 22.36 -7.12 3.72
N ALA A 18 23.22 -8.00 3.20
CA ALA A 18 24.55 -7.61 2.74
C ALA A 18 24.46 -6.62 1.56
N VAL A 19 23.64 -6.92 0.55
CA VAL A 19 23.42 -6.04 -0.61
C VAL A 19 22.85 -4.68 -0.18
N LEU A 20 21.89 -4.66 0.76
CA LEU A 20 21.34 -3.40 1.25
C LEU A 20 22.35 -2.58 2.06
N ASN A 21 23.22 -3.23 2.83
CA ASN A 21 24.31 -2.55 3.55
C ASN A 21 25.37 -2.00 2.58
N ASP A 22 25.70 -2.74 1.51
CA ASP A 22 26.65 -2.30 0.47
C ASP A 22 26.06 -1.18 -0.39
N GLN A 23 24.76 -1.22 -0.66
CA GLN A 23 24.05 -0.32 -1.55
C GLN A 23 22.79 0.25 -0.89
N PRO A 24 22.92 1.13 0.12
CA PRO A 24 21.80 1.67 0.88
C PRO A 24 20.79 2.44 0.00
N GLN A 25 21.22 2.95 -1.15
CA GLN A 25 20.37 3.65 -2.10
C GLN A 25 19.28 2.75 -2.70
N LEU A 26 19.49 1.43 -2.79
CA LEU A 26 18.46 0.49 -3.26
C LEU A 26 17.26 0.49 -2.31
N PHE A 27 17.51 0.48 -1.00
CA PHE A 27 16.44 0.53 0.00
C PHE A 27 15.67 1.85 -0.09
N VAL A 28 16.39 2.98 -0.13
CA VAL A 28 15.77 4.31 -0.20
C VAL A 28 14.92 4.44 -1.47
N THR A 29 15.44 3.98 -2.61
CA THR A 29 14.71 4.00 -3.88
C THR A 29 13.44 3.17 -3.81
N LEU A 30 13.51 1.96 -3.24
CA LEU A 30 12.34 1.10 -3.08
C LEU A 30 11.24 1.79 -2.23
N ILE A 31 11.63 2.38 -1.10
CA ILE A 31 10.69 3.13 -0.24
C ILE A 31 10.09 4.32 -1.00
N LEU A 32 10.91 5.06 -1.75
CA LEU A 32 10.45 6.21 -2.53
C LEU A 32 9.41 5.79 -3.59
N VAL A 33 9.62 4.67 -4.27
CA VAL A 33 8.67 4.12 -5.25
C VAL A 33 7.37 3.71 -4.57
N LEU A 34 7.42 3.04 -3.42
CA LEU A 34 6.22 2.66 -2.66
C LEU A 34 5.42 3.88 -2.20
N VAL A 35 6.09 4.91 -1.71
CA VAL A 35 5.47 6.19 -1.33
C VAL A 35 4.87 6.88 -2.55
N GLY A 36 5.60 6.95 -3.66
CA GLY A 36 5.12 7.54 -4.91
C GLY A 36 3.86 6.85 -5.43
N LEU A 37 3.83 5.52 -5.44
CA LEU A 37 2.64 4.73 -5.79
C LEU A 37 1.49 4.97 -4.82
N GLY A 38 1.75 5.03 -3.52
CA GLY A 38 0.74 5.34 -2.50
C GLY A 38 0.10 6.72 -2.70
N VAL A 39 0.92 7.74 -2.94
CA VAL A 39 0.46 9.10 -3.26
C VAL A 39 -0.34 9.11 -4.56
N GLN A 40 0.11 8.39 -5.59
CA GLN A 40 -0.58 8.31 -6.87
C GLN A 40 -1.97 7.66 -6.74
N CYS A 41 -2.08 6.56 -6.00
CA CYS A 41 -3.37 5.95 -5.66
C CYS A 41 -4.29 6.91 -4.90
N ALA A 42 -3.76 7.65 -3.92
CA ALA A 42 -4.52 8.63 -3.15
C ALA A 42 -5.01 9.79 -4.03
N LEU A 43 -4.17 10.28 -4.94
CA LEU A 43 -4.54 11.34 -5.89
C LEU A 43 -5.62 10.86 -6.86
N ILE A 44 -5.50 9.64 -7.40
CA ILE A 44 -6.53 9.07 -8.27
C ILE A 44 -7.85 8.93 -7.52
N TRP A 45 -7.81 8.43 -6.28
CA TRP A 45 -8.99 8.32 -5.43
C TRP A 45 -9.62 9.69 -5.13
N TYR A 46 -8.80 10.69 -4.82
CA TYR A 46 -9.25 12.05 -4.54
C TYR A 46 -9.88 12.69 -5.78
N ILE A 47 -9.24 12.59 -6.95
CA ILE A 47 -9.77 13.10 -8.21
C ILE A 47 -11.08 12.39 -8.54
N HIS A 48 -11.15 11.06 -8.38
CA HIS A 48 -12.39 10.31 -8.56
C HIS A 48 -13.49 10.82 -7.61
N PHE A 49 -13.18 11.05 -6.34
CA PHE A 49 -14.13 11.60 -5.37
C PHE A 49 -14.59 13.03 -5.69
N ALA A 50 -13.68 13.89 -6.14
CA ALA A 50 -13.95 15.28 -6.49
C ALA A 50 -14.75 15.41 -7.79
N THR A 51 -14.48 14.54 -8.78
CA THR A 51 -15.13 14.53 -10.10
C THR A 51 -16.45 13.76 -10.13
N LEU A 52 -16.77 12.98 -9.09
CA LEU A 52 -18.08 12.35 -8.94
C LEU A 52 -19.18 13.43 -8.94
N LYS A 53 -20.04 13.38 -9.97
CA LYS A 53 -21.13 14.33 -10.20
C LYS A 53 -21.99 14.49 -8.93
N PRO A 54 -22.40 15.71 -8.56
CA PRO A 54 -23.23 15.96 -7.37
C PRO A 54 -24.57 15.19 -7.38
N GLU A 55 -25.08 14.81 -8.54
CA GLU A 55 -26.28 13.96 -8.67
C GLU A 55 -26.08 12.52 -8.15
N GLN A 56 -24.85 12.00 -8.13
CA GLN A 56 -24.53 10.68 -7.56
C GLN A 56 -24.34 10.73 -6.03
N LYS A 57 -24.05 11.91 -5.47
CA LYS A 57 -23.95 12.11 -4.01
C LYS A 57 -25.31 11.99 -3.32
N LYS A 58 -26.42 12.34 -3.99
CA LYS A 58 -27.79 12.23 -3.43
C LYS A 58 -28.35 10.80 -3.39
N LYS A 59 -27.76 9.83 -4.12
CA LYS A 59 -28.26 8.44 -4.17
C LYS A 59 -27.52 7.46 -3.25
N LYS A 60 -26.47 7.87 -2.54
CA LYS A 60 -25.83 7.02 -1.51
C LYS A 60 -26.70 7.00 -0.25
N LYS A 61 -27.84 6.29 -0.31
CA LYS A 61 -28.39 5.64 0.89
C LYS A 61 -27.30 4.71 1.42
N PRO A 62 -27.11 4.61 2.75
CA PRO A 62 -26.07 3.77 3.32
C PRO A 62 -26.27 2.35 2.80
N ALA A 63 -25.24 1.78 2.19
CA ALA A 63 -25.17 0.35 1.98
C ALA A 63 -25.14 -0.25 3.38
N LYS A 64 -26.33 -0.61 3.87
CA LYS A 64 -26.53 -1.48 5.01
C LYS A 64 -25.67 -2.70 4.76
N ASP A 65 -24.75 -2.90 5.69
CA ASP A 65 -24.44 -4.20 6.28
C ASP A 65 -24.60 -5.41 5.37
N ASN A 66 -23.48 -6.01 4.99
CA ASN A 66 -23.38 -7.46 5.02
C ASN A 66 -21.90 -7.86 5.10
N GLY A 67 -21.32 -7.58 6.27
CA GLY A 67 -20.38 -8.52 6.83
C GLY A 67 -21.09 -9.87 6.99
N LYS A 68 -20.71 -10.84 6.16
CA LYS A 68 -20.72 -12.29 6.44
C LYS A 68 -20.12 -13.03 5.25
N ALA A 69 -18.80 -13.06 5.22
CA ALA A 69 -18.08 -14.14 4.56
C ALA A 69 -18.13 -15.37 5.49
N ALA A 70 -18.84 -16.43 5.07
CA ALA A 70 -18.63 -17.83 5.46
C ALA A 70 -19.67 -18.74 4.75
N PRO A 71 -19.38 -20.02 4.47
CA PRO A 71 -18.41 -20.52 3.51
C PRO A 71 -19.09 -21.38 2.41
N ALA A 72 -18.32 -21.73 1.39
CA ALA A 72 -18.75 -22.59 0.27
C ALA A 72 -19.33 -23.95 0.75
N ARG A 73 -20.47 -24.35 0.16
CA ARG A 73 -21.00 -25.72 0.18
C ARG A 73 -21.70 -26.03 -1.14
N ARG A 74 -21.06 -26.80 -2.02
CA ARG A 74 -21.43 -28.15 -2.49
C ARG A 74 -20.65 -28.48 -3.75
#